data_AF-K2C543-F1
#
_entry.id   AF-K2C543-F1
#
_cell.length_a   1.000
_cell.length_b   1.000
_cell.length_c   1.000
_cell.angle_alpha   90.00
_cell.angle_beta   90.00
_cell.angle_gamma   90.00
#
_symmetry.space_group_name_H-M   'P 1'
#
loop_
_entity.id
_entity.type
_entity.pdbx_description
1 polymer ?
#
loop_
_entity_poly.entity_id
_entity_poly.type
_entity_poly.pdbx_seq_one_letter_code
_entity_poly.pdbx_strand_id
1 'polypeptide(L)'
;MKPSKRYQAIASKIVAHKQYSVAEAIALLKESPVKFDASVELHARLGVDPKKSEQTVRGSVQLPHGTGKTKRVIAFVGPNHEA
;
A
#
# COMPACT_ATOMS: atom_id res chain seq x y z
N MET A 1 20.67 6.07 -12.87
CA MET A 1 20.07 4.97 -13.66
C MET A 1 18.94 5.56 -14.50
N LYS A 2 18.90 5.33 -15.81
CA LYS A 2 17.85 5.89 -16.69
C LYS A 2 16.55 5.08 -16.50
N PRO A 3 15.40 5.71 -16.21
CA PRO A 3 14.16 4.96 -15.99
C PRO A 3 13.68 4.27 -17.28
N SER A 4 12.93 3.18 -17.12
CA SER A 4 12.40 2.41 -18.24
C SER A 4 11.38 3.20 -19.06
N LYS A 5 11.21 2.87 -20.35
CA LYS A 5 10.23 3.52 -21.24
C LYS A 5 8.81 3.48 -20.67
N ARG A 6 8.42 2.34 -20.08
CA ARG A 6 7.11 2.16 -19.43
C ARG A 6 6.94 3.06 -18.21
N TYR A 7 7.98 3.19 -17.39
CA TYR A 7 7.95 4.09 -16.24
C TYR A 7 7.76 5.55 -16.67
N GLN A 8 8.53 5.98 -17.67
CA GLN A 8 8.47 7.36 -18.17
C GLN A 8 7.08 7.72 -18.72
N ALA A 9 6.44 6.82 -19.47
CA ALA A 9 5.11 7.03 -20.04
C ALA A 9 4.00 7.16 -18.98
N ILE A 10 4.14 6.51 -17.82
CA ILE A 10 3.20 6.65 -16.70
C ILE A 10 3.53 7.90 -15.91
N ALA A 11 4.80 8.16 -15.64
CA ALA A 11 5.26 9.33 -14.90
C ALA A 11 4.86 10.65 -15.60
N SER A 12 4.83 10.68 -16.94
CA SER A 12 4.38 11.86 -17.68
C SER A 12 2.91 12.19 -17.50
N LYS A 13 2.07 11.24 -17.06
CA LYS A 13 0.66 11.50 -16.73
C LYS A 13 0.49 12.17 -15.37
N ILE A 14 1.52 12.12 -14.53
CA ILE A 14 1.50 12.68 -13.19
C ILE A 14 2.08 14.08 -13.24
N VAL A 15 1.25 15.08 -12.97
CA VAL A 15 1.71 16.46 -12.77
C VAL A 15 2.36 16.57 -11.40
N ALA A 16 3.65 16.91 -11.37
CA ALA A 16 4.38 17.18 -10.13
C ALA A 16 3.75 18.37 -9.38
N HIS A 17 3.74 18.30 -8.05
CA HIS A 17 3.21 19.33 -7.14
C HIS A 17 1.69 19.60 -7.20
N LYS A 18 0.94 18.93 -8.07
CA LYS A 18 -0.53 18.97 -8.02
C LYS A 18 -1.03 18.09 -6.86
N GLN A 19 -1.89 18.66 -6.02
CA GLN A 19 -2.66 17.88 -5.05
C GLN A 19 -3.86 17.25 -5.77
N TYR A 20 -3.93 15.93 -5.76
CA TYR A 20 -5.06 15.19 -6.32
C TYR A 20 -6.06 14.88 -5.23
N SER A 21 -7.35 14.95 -5.56
CA SER A 21 -8.37 14.32 -4.73
C SER A 21 -8.22 12.79 -4.73
N VAL A 22 -8.79 12.13 -3.74
CA VAL A 22 -8.76 10.66 -3.63
C VAL A 22 -9.35 10.00 -4.89
N ALA A 23 -10.45 10.54 -5.43
CA ALA A 23 -11.11 10.00 -6.61
C ALA A 23 -10.23 10.12 -7.87
N GLU A 24 -9.61 11.27 -8.10
CA GLU A 24 -8.69 11.49 -9.23
C GLU A 24 -7.45 10.60 -9.12
N ALA A 25 -6.89 10.46 -7.91
CA ALA A 25 -5.75 9.59 -7.67
C ALA A 25 -6.08 8.12 -8.00
N ILE A 26 -7.26 7.64 -7.60
CA ILE A 26 -7.72 6.27 -7.90
C ILE A 26 -7.92 6.08 -9.41
N ALA A 27 -8.50 7.06 -10.10
CA ALA A 27 -8.67 6.99 -11.55
C ALA A 27 -7.31 6.84 -12.26
N LEU A 28 -6.33 7.65 -11.87
CA LEU A 28 -4.99 7.61 -12.43
C LEU A 28 -4.25 6.30 -12.11
N LEU A 29 -4.43 5.74 -10.90
CA LEU A 29 -3.87 4.45 -10.51
C LEU A 29 -4.37 3.29 -11.40
N LYS A 30 -5.65 3.34 -11.82
CA LYS A 30 -6.25 2.29 -12.67
C LYS A 30 -5.72 2.29 -14.11
N GLU A 31 -5.09 3.37 -14.57
CA GLU A 31 -4.50 3.44 -15.92
C GLU A 31 -3.17 2.70 -16.07
N SER A 32 -2.72 1.99 -15.02
CA SER A 32 -1.48 1.23 -15.04
C SER A 32 -1.55 0.07 -16.07
N PRO A 33 -0.60 -0.04 -17.02
CA PRO A 33 -0.64 -1.02 -18.11
C PRO A 33 -0.15 -2.42 -17.67
N VAL A 34 -0.55 -2.86 -16.48
CA VAL A 34 -0.21 -4.18 -15.92
C VAL A 34 -1.32 -5.19 -16.20
N LYS A 35 -0.95 -6.44 -16.49
CA LYS A 35 -1.89 -7.52 -16.85
C LYS A 35 -2.29 -8.40 -15.65
N PHE A 36 -1.79 -8.09 -14.46
CA PHE A 36 -2.00 -8.87 -13.23
C PHE A 36 -2.67 -7.99 -12.17
N ASP A 37 -3.19 -8.63 -11.11
CA ASP A 37 -3.79 -7.94 -9.97
C ASP A 37 -2.72 -7.21 -9.16
N ALA A 38 -2.53 -5.93 -9.48
CA ALA A 38 -1.57 -5.07 -8.79
C ALA A 38 -2.08 -4.66 -7.41
N SER A 39 -1.13 -4.49 -6.48
CA SER A 39 -1.40 -3.96 -5.15
C SER A 39 -1.17 -2.45 -5.13
N VAL A 40 -2.02 -1.73 -4.41
CA VAL A 40 -1.88 -0.28 -4.19
C VAL A 40 -1.24 -0.08 -2.83
N GLU A 41 -0.22 0.78 -2.79
CA GLU A 41 0.49 1.16 -1.56
C GLU A 41 0.23 2.63 -1.23
N LEU A 42 0.24 2.97 0.06
CA LEU A 42 0.11 4.34 0.55
C LEU A 42 1.35 4.71 1.34
N HIS A 43 2.01 5.78 0.92
CA HIS A 43 3.17 6.33 1.61
C HIS A 43 2.76 7.58 2.39
N ALA A 44 2.96 7.54 3.71
CA ALA A 44 2.71 8.68 4.59
C ALA A 44 4.01 9.10 5.27
N ARG A 45 4.30 10.40 5.25
CA ARG A 45 5.42 10.98 6.00
C ARG A 45 4.92 11.38 7.38
N LEU A 46 5.31 10.61 8.40
CA LEU A 46 4.78 10.75 9.77
C LEU A 46 5.52 11.76 10.65
N GLY A 47 6.68 12.27 10.22
CA GLY A 47 7.46 13.27 10.97
C GLY A 47 8.09 12.77 12.28
N VAL A 48 8.07 11.46 12.54
CA VAL A 48 8.66 10.83 13.72
C VAL A 48 10.19 10.75 13.63
N ASP A 49 10.87 10.87 14.77
CA ASP A 49 12.30 10.62 14.89
C ASP A 49 12.54 9.13 15.21
N PRO A 50 13.06 8.34 14.26
CA PRO A 50 13.26 6.90 14.46
C PRO A 50 14.35 6.57 15.49
N LYS A 51 15.19 7.54 15.89
CA LYS A 51 16.21 7.33 16.93
C LYS A 51 15.61 7.29 18.33
N LYS A 52 14.40 7.84 18.52
CA LYS A 52 13.69 7.84 19.79
C LYS A 52 12.69 6.69 19.81
N SER A 53 12.95 5.68 20.64
CA SER A 53 12.14 4.46 20.75
C SER A 53 10.64 4.75 20.97
N GLU A 54 10.31 5.76 21.78
CA GLU A 54 8.94 6.18 22.10
C GLU A 54 8.15 6.72 20.89
N GLN A 55 8.82 7.17 19.83
CA GLN A 55 8.16 7.71 18.63
C GLN A 55 7.95 6.64 17.55
N THR A 56 8.25 5.37 17.84
CA THR A 56 8.04 4.27 16.89
C THR A 56 6.55 3.96 16.77
N VAL A 57 6.01 4.08 15.56
CA VAL A 57 4.60 3.75 15.28
C VAL A 57 4.50 2.32 14.79
N ARG A 58 3.89 1.44 15.60
CA ARG A 58 3.49 0.09 15.20
C ARG A 58 2.02 -0.12 15.54
N GLY A 59 1.19 -0.26 14.51
CA GLY A 59 -0.25 -0.48 14.66
C GLY A 59 -0.76 -1.46 13.63
N SER A 60 -1.89 -2.09 13.94
CA SER A 60 -2.67 -2.86 12.97
C SER A 60 -4.02 -2.17 12.77
N VAL A 61 -4.49 -2.11 11.53
CA VAL A 61 -5.76 -1.48 11.19
C VAL A 61 -6.58 -2.49 10.40
N GLN A 62 -7.85 -2.63 10.75
CA GLN A 62 -8.80 -3.40 9.97
C GLN A 62 -9.34 -2.53 8.84
N LEU A 63 -9.17 -2.99 7.59
CA LEU A 63 -9.71 -2.28 6.44
C LEU A 63 -11.19 -2.66 6.27
N PRO A 64 -12.11 -1.69 6.14
CA PRO A 64 -13.55 -1.95 5.97
C PRO A 64 -13.89 -2.86 4.78
N HIS A 65 -13.06 -2.83 3.74
CA HIS A 65 -13.21 -3.64 2.53
C HIS A 65 -12.17 -4.77 2.42
N GLY A 66 -11.41 -5.01 3.48
CA GLY A 66 -10.32 -5.99 3.49
C GLY A 66 -9.19 -5.65 2.51
N THR A 67 -8.32 -6.63 2.25
CA THR A 67 -7.15 -6.50 1.36
C THR A 67 -7.35 -7.17 0.00
N GLY A 68 -8.56 -7.63 -0.32
CA GLY A 68 -8.89 -8.32 -1.58
C GLY A 68 -8.23 -9.69 -1.77
N LYS A 69 -7.51 -10.22 -0.77
CA LYS A 69 -6.84 -11.52 -0.81
C LYS A 69 -7.46 -12.47 0.21
N THR A 70 -7.77 -13.69 -0.21
CA THR A 70 -8.21 -14.77 0.67
C THR A 70 -7.05 -15.21 1.56
N LYS A 71 -7.15 -14.97 2.87
CA LYS A 71 -6.14 -15.41 3.84
C LYS A 71 -6.39 -16.87 4.22
N ARG A 72 -5.37 -17.71 4.10
CA ARG A 72 -5.34 -19.04 4.72
C ARG A 72 -4.49 -18.93 5.97
N VAL A 73 -5.08 -19.25 7.13
CA VAL A 73 -4.42 -19.14 8.43
C VAL A 73 -4.34 -20.55 9.02
N ILE A 74 -3.15 -20.93 9.46
CA ILE A 74 -2.92 -22.13 10.27
C ILE A 74 -2.62 -21.62 11.67
N ALA A 75 -3.33 -22.16 12.66
CA ALA A 75 -3.13 -21.84 14.06
C ALA A 75 -2.38 -22.99 14.74
N PHE A 76 -1.42 -22.64 15.59
CA PHE A 76 -0.87 -23.57 16.57
C PHE A 76 -1.65 -23.37 17.87
N VAL A 77 -2.41 -24.38 18.26
CA VAL A 77 -3.19 -24.40 19.50
C VAL A 77 -2.51 -25.30 20.52
N GLY A 78 -2.50 -24.85 21.78
CA GLY A 78 -2.05 -25.68 22.90
C GLY A 78 -3.05 -26.79 23.22
N PRO A 79 -2.68 -27.77 24.07
CA PRO A 79 -3.46 -28.98 24.32
C PRO A 79 -4.89 -28.75 24.85
N ASN A 80 -5.19 -27.56 25.36
CA ASN A 80 -6.53 -27.21 25.88
C ASN A 80 -7.48 -26.64 24.82
N HIS A 81 -7.04 -26.51 23.56
CA HIS A 81 -7.82 -25.94 22.45
C HIS A 81 -7.67 -26.78 21.18
N GLU A 82 -7.46 -28.10 21.34
CA GLU A 82 -7.64 -29.04 20.22
C GLU A 82 -9.11 -29.01 19.78
N ALA A 83 -9.31 -28.90 18.47
CA ALA A 83 -10.63 -28.82 17.84
C ALA A 83 -11.37 -30.16 17.89
#